data_AF-A0A7Y9HRL0-F1
#
_entry.id   AF-A0A7Y9HRL0-F1
#
_cell.length_a   1.000
_cell.length_b   1.000
_cell.length_c   1.000
_cell.angle_alpha   90.00
_cell.angle_beta   90.00
_cell.angle_gamma   90.00
#
_symmetry.space_group_name_H-M   'P 1'
#
loop_
_entity.id
_entity.type
_entity.pdbx_description
1 polymer ?
#
loop_
_entity_poly.entity_id
_entity_poly.type
_entity_poly.pdbx_seq_one_letter_code
_entity_poly.pdbx_strand_id
1 'polypeptide(L)'
;MLLLALSPVLEEVVVRAGVQEWLMRRAPQARVWPVLASALVFGLLHVRAGWPHALAVTVPGLVLAMLYQRTRDWRWCACAHGAMNAFAISVCGL
;
A
#
# COMPACT_ATOMS: atom_id res chain seq x y z
N MET A 1 -7.23 13.91 -11.25
CA MET A 1 -8.14 12.76 -11.53
C MET A 1 -7.39 11.56 -12.10
N LEU A 2 -6.66 11.66 -13.22
CA LEU A 2 -5.88 10.52 -13.75
C LEU A 2 -4.81 10.03 -12.76
N LEU A 3 -4.06 10.95 -12.13
CA LEU A 3 -3.07 10.60 -11.08
C LEU A 3 -3.69 9.96 -9.83
N LEU A 4 -4.96 10.28 -9.52
CA LEU A 4 -5.68 9.71 -8.37
C LEU A 4 -6.14 8.27 -8.61
N ALA A 5 -6.35 7.88 -9.86
CA ALA A 5 -6.78 6.53 -10.21
C ALA A 5 -5.61 5.65 -10.65
N LEU A 6 -4.67 6.18 -11.43
CA LEU A 6 -3.56 5.39 -11.98
C LEU A 6 -2.45 5.14 -10.97
N SER A 7 -2.14 6.12 -10.10
CA SER A 7 -1.06 5.96 -9.10
C SER A 7 -1.35 4.83 -8.12
N PRO A 8 -2.53 4.77 -7.46
CA PRO A 8 -2.84 3.68 -6.55
C PRO A 8 -2.85 2.32 -7.24
N VAL A 9 -3.30 2.25 -8.50
CA VAL A 9 -3.29 1.00 -9.27
C VAL A 9 -1.86 0.50 -9.48
N LEU A 10 -0.95 1.35 -9.96
CA LEU A 10 0.44 0.96 -10.19
C LEU A 10 1.15 0.59 -8.88
N GLU A 11 0.94 1.38 -7.82
CA GLU A 11 1.52 1.12 -6.51
C GLU A 11 1.04 -0.22 -5.93
N GLU A 12 -0.26 -0.50 -5.97
CA GLU A 12 -0.79 -1.75 -5.41
C GLU A 12 -0.45 -2.97 -6.28
N VAL A 13 -0.31 -2.82 -7.60
CA VAL A 13 0.22 -3.89 -8.47
C VAL A 13 1.66 -4.22 -8.10
N VAL A 14 2.54 -3.21 -7.97
CA VAL A 14 3.95 -3.44 -7.65
C VAL A 14 4.10 -3.98 -6.23
N VAL A 15 3.47 -3.34 -5.25
CA VAL A 15 3.73 -3.61 -3.84
C VAL A 15 2.93 -4.81 -3.32
N ARG A 16 1.69 -5.02 -3.77
CA ARG A 16 0.87 -6.17 -3.31
C ARG A 16 0.99 -7.36 -4.23
N ALA A 17 0.61 -7.19 -5.50
CA ALA A 17 0.64 -8.29 -6.46
C ALA A 17 2.07 -8.73 -6.84
N GLY A 18 3.06 -7.84 -6.68
CA GLY A 18 4.48 -8.13 -6.83
C GLY A 18 5.14 -8.53 -5.50
N VAL A 19 5.52 -7.54 -4.69
CA VAL A 19 6.39 -7.75 -3.51
C VAL A 19 5.75 -8.63 -2.45
N GLN A 20 4.54 -8.28 -1.97
CA GLN A 20 3.88 -9.04 -0.91
C GLN A 20 3.52 -10.45 -1.37
N GLU A 21 2.99 -10.59 -2.58
CA GLU A 21 2.70 -11.88 -3.19
C GLU A 21 3.92 -12.79 -3.26
N TRP A 22 5.04 -12.25 -3.75
CA TRP A 22 6.29 -12.99 -3.84
C TRP A 22 6.77 -13.45 -2.46
N LEU A 23 6.72 -12.58 -1.44
CA LEU A 23 7.07 -12.93 -0.07
C LEU A 23 6.16 -14.02 0.52
N MET A 24 4.84 -13.91 0.32
CA MET A 24 3.86 -14.89 0.80
C MET A 24 4.08 -16.27 0.17
N ARG A 25 4.44 -16.32 -1.12
CA ARG A 25 4.75 -17.58 -1.81
C ARG A 25 6.06 -18.20 -1.35
N ARG A 26 7.05 -17.37 -1.01
CA ARG A 26 8.40 -17.81 -0.64
C ARG A 26 8.51 -18.28 0.80
N ALA A 27 7.63 -17.79 1.69
CA ALA A 27 7.56 -18.23 3.08
C ALA A 27 6.08 -18.37 3.54
N PRO A 28 5.38 -19.45 3.14
CA PRO A 28 3.95 -19.63 3.42
C PRO A 28 3.59 -19.63 4.91
N GLN A 29 4.52 -20.06 5.77
CA GLN A 29 4.34 -20.08 7.23
C GLN A 29 4.51 -18.69 7.85
N ALA A 30 5.23 -17.77 7.19
CA ALA A 30 5.49 -16.44 7.70
C ALA A 30 4.31 -15.52 7.39
N ARG A 31 3.31 -15.48 8.28
CA ARG A 31 2.12 -14.63 8.09
C ARG A 31 2.41 -13.14 8.28
N VAL A 32 3.22 -12.79 9.28
CA VAL A 32 3.44 -11.38 9.64
C VAL A 32 4.48 -10.70 8.75
N TRP A 33 5.53 -11.43 8.36
CA TRP A 33 6.67 -10.87 7.63
C TRP A 33 6.30 -10.22 6.28
N PRO A 34 5.52 -10.87 5.38
CA PRO A 34 5.13 -10.26 4.11
C PRO A 34 4.35 -8.96 4.28
N VAL A 35 3.54 -8.87 5.33
CA VAL A 35 2.73 -7.68 5.64
C VAL A 35 3.63 -6.52 6.07
N LEU A 36 4.53 -6.76 7.03
CA LEU A 36 5.45 -5.73 7.52
C LEU A 36 6.43 -5.26 6.44
N ALA A 37 7.01 -6.20 5.68
CA ALA A 37 7.92 -5.88 4.60
C ALA A 37 7.23 -5.09 3.48
N SER A 38 6.00 -5.47 3.10
CA SER A 38 5.20 -4.75 2.10
C SER A 38 4.87 -3.32 2.56
N ALA A 39 4.47 -3.15 3.83
CA ALA A 39 4.20 -1.83 4.41
C ALA A 39 5.45 -0.95 4.47
N LEU A 40 6.60 -1.53 4.84
CA LEU A 40 7.88 -0.83 4.86
C LEU A 40 8.32 -0.39 3.46
N VAL A 41 8.25 -1.27 2.46
CA VAL A 41 8.55 -0.91 1.06
C VAL A 41 7.64 0.22 0.60
N PHE A 42 6.34 0.16 0.92
CA PHE A 42 5.40 1.24 0.59
C PHE A 42 5.83 2.59 1.18
N GLY A 43 6.16 2.64 2.47
CA GLY A 43 6.67 3.86 3.11
C GLY A 43 7.98 4.37 2.49
N LEU A 44 8.92 3.46 2.19
CA LEU A 44 10.21 3.82 1.60
C LEU A 44 10.09 4.49 0.22
N LEU A 45 9.10 4.09 -0.59
CA LEU A 45 8.82 4.72 -1.89
C LEU A 45 8.41 6.20 -1.75
N HIS A 46 8.00 6.63 -0.56
CA HIS A 46 7.52 7.98 -0.26
C HIS A 46 8.56 8.87 0.44
N VAL A 47 9.78 8.39 0.70
CA VAL A 47 10.83 9.16 1.40
C VAL A 47 11.19 10.45 0.67
N ARG A 48 11.08 10.49 -0.66
CA ARG A 48 11.33 11.70 -1.46
C ARG A 48 10.34 12.84 -1.16
N ALA A 49 9.15 12.53 -0.65
CA ALA A 49 8.17 13.51 -0.17
C ALA A 49 8.42 13.95 1.29
N GLY A 50 9.47 13.43 1.93
CA GLY A 50 9.89 13.73 3.30
C GLY A 50 9.57 12.60 4.27
N TRP A 51 10.44 12.44 5.28
CA TRP A 51 10.28 11.42 6.32
C TRP A 51 8.93 11.46 7.06
N PRO A 52 8.38 12.63 7.44
CA PRO A 52 7.06 12.68 8.08
C PRO A 52 5.97 12.10 7.18
N HIS A 53 6.02 12.39 5.87
CA HIS A 53 5.06 11.86 4.91
C HIS A 53 5.24 10.34 4.73
N ALA A 54 6.47 9.86 4.55
CA ALA A 54 6.77 8.44 4.45
C ALA A 54 6.28 7.62 5.66
N LEU A 55 6.47 8.15 6.87
CA LEU A 55 5.96 7.53 8.09
C LEU A 55 4.43 7.57 8.15
N ALA A 56 3.82 8.70 7.79
CA ALA A 56 2.37 8.86 7.78
C ALA A 56 1.68 7.86 6.85
N VAL A 57 2.23 7.62 5.65
CA VAL A 57 1.66 6.66 4.67
C VAL A 57 1.99 5.20 4.97
N THR A 58 2.94 4.92 5.87
CA THR A 58 3.28 3.54 6.27
C THR A 58 2.11 2.86 7.02
N VAL A 59 1.38 3.62 7.85
CA VAL A 59 0.20 3.12 8.58
C VAL A 59 -0.94 2.68 7.64
N PRO A 60 -1.43 3.51 6.69
CA PRO A 60 -2.40 3.04 5.70
C PRO A 60 -1.81 1.94 4.80
N GLY A 61 -0.52 1.99 4.46
CA GLY A 61 0.18 0.90 3.78
C GLY A 61 0.10 -0.45 4.51
N LEU A 62 0.17 -0.44 5.84
CA LEU A 62 -0.02 -1.63 6.67
C LEU A 62 -1.46 -2.15 6.61
N VAL A 63 -2.45 -1.25 6.65
CA VAL A 63 -3.87 -1.61 6.50
C VAL A 63 -4.14 -2.26 5.15
N LEU A 64 -3.58 -1.71 4.07
CA LEU A 64 -3.69 -2.28 2.72
C LEU A 64 -2.98 -3.64 2.62
N ALA A 65 -1.81 -3.79 3.25
CA ALA A 65 -1.11 -5.07 3.28
C ALA A 65 -1.90 -6.15 4.04
N MET A 66 -2.58 -5.80 5.14
CA MET A 66 -3.50 -6.71 5.85
C MET A 66 -4.74 -7.05 5.01
N LEU A 67 -5.30 -6.07 4.30
CA LEU A 67 -6.41 -6.28 3.38
C LEU A 67 -6.01 -7.29 2.29
N TYR A 68 -4.87 -7.08 1.63
CA TYR A 68 -4.35 -7.99 0.61
C TYR A 68 -4.10 -9.40 1.16
N GLN A 69 -3.57 -9.52 2.37
CA GLN A 69 -3.35 -10.82 2.99
C GLN A 69 -4.65 -11.62 3.14
N ARG A 70 -5.77 -10.95 3.42
CA ARG A 70 -7.08 -11.59 3.58
C ARG A 70 -7.79 -11.85 2.25
N THR A 71 -7.77 -10.89 1.34
CA THR A 71 -8.56 -10.96 0.09
C THR A 71 -7.81 -11.62 -1.05
N ARG A 72 -6.47 -11.57 -1.02
CA ARG A 72 -5.58 -11.99 -2.12
C ARG A 72 -5.87 -11.28 -3.44
N ASP A 73 -6.50 -10.11 -3.37
CA ASP A 73 -6.88 -9.31 -4.54
C ASP A 73 -6.44 -7.85 -4.34
N TRP A 74 -5.52 -7.43 -5.21
CA TRP A 74 -4.94 -6.09 -5.19
C TRP A 74 -5.94 -5.01 -5.62
N ARG A 75 -7.02 -5.37 -6.32
CA ARG A 75 -8.04 -4.42 -6.79
C ARG A 75 -8.78 -3.79 -5.61
N TRP A 76 -9.09 -4.59 -4.59
CA TRP A 76 -9.66 -4.07 -3.33
C TRP A 76 -8.71 -3.10 -2.64
N CYS A 77 -7.40 -3.36 -2.70
CA CYS A 77 -6.39 -2.47 -2.15
C CYS A 77 -6.32 -1.17 -2.95
N ALA A 78 -6.36 -1.23 -4.28
CA ALA A 78 -6.37 -0.05 -5.14
C ALA A 78 -7.62 0.83 -4.91
N CYS A 79 -8.80 0.21 -4.74
CA CYS A 79 -10.03 0.93 -4.39
C CYS A 79 -9.92 1.61 -3.02
N ALA A 80 -9.46 0.88 -2.00
CA ALA A 80 -9.30 1.42 -0.65
C ALA A 80 -8.25 2.54 -0.60
N HIS A 81 -7.12 2.36 -1.29
CA HIS A 81 -6.06 3.36 -1.42
C HIS A 81 -6.57 4.61 -2.15
N GLY A 82 -7.28 4.46 -3.27
CA GLY A 82 -7.93 5.58 -3.95
C GLY A 82 -8.91 6.35 -3.04
N ALA A 83 -9.69 5.64 -2.22
CA ALA A 83 -10.59 6.26 -1.25
C ALA A 83 -9.82 7.02 -0.14
N MET A 84 -8.71 6.46 0.37
CA MET A 84 -7.84 7.14 1.33
C MET A 84 -7.23 8.42 0.74
N ASN A 85 -6.79 8.38 -0.51
CA ASN A 85 -6.25 9.56 -1.19
C ASN A 85 -7.31 10.63 -1.41
N ALA A 86 -8.52 10.24 -1.84
CA ALA A 86 -9.65 11.16 -1.99
C ALA A 86 -10.03 11.82 -0.65
N PHE A 87 -10.04 11.04 0.43
CA PHE A 87 -10.29 11.55 1.78
C PHE A 87 -9.20 12.53 2.23
N ALA A 88 -7.92 12.16 2.06
CA ALA A 88 -6.79 13.00 2.44
C ALA A 88 -6.81 14.36 1.74
N ILE A 89 -7.09 14.40 0.43
CA ILE A 89 -7.24 15.65 -0.32
C ILE A 89 -8.42 16.47 0.21
N SER A 90 -9.57 15.82 0.45
CA SER A 90 -10.79 16.51 0.87
C SER A 90 -10.69 17.13 2.26
N VAL A 91 -9.93 16.51 3.18
CA VAL A 91 -9.81 16.96 4.58
C VAL A 91 -8.57 17.80 4.82
N CYS A 92 -7.44 17.46 4.19
CA CYS A 92 -6.14 18.10 4.44
C CYS A 92 -5.77 19.18 3.43
N GLY A 93 -6.54 19.34 2.33
CA GLY A 93 -6.34 20.42 1.36
C GLY A 93 -4.99 20.41 0.64
N LEU A 94 -4.37 19.23 0.47
CA LEU A 94 -3.17 19.01 -0.33
C LEU A 94 -3.47 18.94 -1.83
#